data_AF-A0A3M2QVY3-F1
#
_entry.id   AF-A0A3M2QVY3-F1
#
_cell.length_a   1.000
_cell.length_b   1.000
_cell.length_c   1.000
_cell.angle_alpha   90.00
_cell.angle_beta   90.00
_cell.angle_gamma   90.00
#
_symmetry.space_group_name_H-M   'P 1'
#
loop_
_entity.id
_entity.type
_entity.pdbx_description
1 polymer ?
#
loop_
_entity_poly.entity_id
_entity_poly.type
_entity_poly.pdbx_seq_one_letter_code
_entity_poly.pdbx_strand_id
1 'polypeptide(L)'
;MTCLESFSIPMKALHTPDRTRARRLPVLIDMEPLDIRREDIGGHLMEYSKRDLSHQSDALKAFLGILSYFKTKNSWHHFLGNPIHAKESHLINAWYHPEPATRRPEFPSWSWTGWKGALKLTSRDNPDYKLQLETKTGKLVSVHEYIELCDKSQTPDMERFVQLTGKMINVQFERIHRTSDTQIARNSSHNGLTLKNGFWAILPFTNDVVSYSFLYRDDEALKEETGFTLPAMVLETGIHSQNHITVVLVLRKKNNDYERVGLLRMGNATKPEAGDKSWISDVETVVYKDASGHWSKHAPICKLERRVWLKAAEEETIRLR
;
A
#
# COMPACT_ATOMS: atom_id res chain seq x y z
N MET A 1 -8.56 -14.54 -22.14
CA MET A 1 -10.03 -14.38 -22.09
C MET A 1 -10.32 -13.04 -21.46
N THR A 2 -10.79 -12.07 -22.24
CA THR A 2 -11.39 -10.83 -21.72
C THR A 2 -12.83 -11.16 -21.33
N CYS A 3 -13.20 -10.95 -20.07
CA CYS A 3 -14.55 -11.21 -19.59
C CYS A 3 -15.49 -10.12 -20.12
N LEU A 4 -16.09 -10.39 -21.29
CA LEU A 4 -16.94 -9.46 -22.04
C LEU A 4 -18.19 -9.02 -21.26
N GLU A 5 -18.60 -9.81 -20.27
CA GLU A 5 -19.80 -9.58 -19.45
C GLU A 5 -19.63 -8.47 -18.41
N SER A 6 -18.39 -8.03 -18.16
CA SER A 6 -18.10 -6.90 -17.25
C SER A 6 -18.22 -5.52 -17.91
N PHE A 7 -18.58 -5.47 -19.20
CA PHE A 7 -18.67 -4.22 -19.95
C PHE A 7 -20.12 -3.84 -20.22
N SER A 8 -20.53 -2.66 -19.75
CA SER A 8 -21.76 -1.99 -20.20
C SER A 8 -21.54 -1.39 -21.60
N ILE A 9 -21.33 -2.24 -22.60
CA ILE A 9 -21.27 -1.79 -24.00
C ILE A 9 -22.71 -1.64 -24.48
N PRO A 10 -23.15 -0.46 -24.96
CA PRO A 10 -24.42 -0.34 -25.63
C PRO A 10 -24.42 -1.30 -26.82
N MET A 11 -25.29 -2.32 -26.83
CA MET A 11 -25.38 -3.34 -27.88
C MET A 11 -25.47 -2.75 -29.31
N LYS A 12 -25.98 -1.52 -29.45
CA LYS A 12 -26.01 -0.77 -30.72
C LYS A 12 -24.63 -0.45 -31.30
N ALA A 13 -23.58 -0.34 -30.48
CA ALA A 13 -22.21 -0.07 -30.93
C ALA A 13 -21.52 -1.30 -31.56
N LEU A 14 -22.01 -2.52 -31.28
CA LEU A 14 -21.48 -3.77 -31.84
C LEU A 14 -22.12 -4.12 -33.19
N HIS A 15 -23.22 -3.45 -33.57
CA HIS A 15 -23.95 -3.69 -34.81
C HIS A 15 -24.06 -2.41 -35.63
N THR A 16 -22.97 -1.99 -36.26
CA THR A 16 -23.04 -1.14 -37.46
C THR A 16 -22.60 -1.96 -38.67
N PRO A 17 -23.45 -2.12 -39.69
CA PRO A 17 -23.11 -2.81 -40.93
C PRO A 17 -22.28 -1.88 -41.82
N ASP A 18 -21.06 -1.53 -41.40
CA ASP A 18 -20.16 -0.75 -42.24
C ASP A 18 -19.09 -1.66 -42.85
N ARG A 19 -19.08 -1.71 -44.18
CA ARG A 19 -18.34 -2.66 -45.04
C ARG A 19 -16.87 -2.29 -45.24
N THR A 20 -16.30 -1.46 -44.38
CA THR A 20 -14.88 -1.10 -44.46
C THR A 20 -14.07 -1.89 -43.43
N ARG A 21 -13.17 -2.74 -43.94
CA ARG A 21 -12.25 -3.63 -43.19
C ARG A 21 -11.18 -2.89 -42.34
N ALA A 22 -11.44 -1.67 -41.89
CA ALA A 22 -10.66 -1.08 -40.81
C ALA A 22 -11.21 -1.67 -39.51
N ARG A 23 -10.48 -2.60 -38.88
CA ARG A 23 -10.72 -3.03 -37.50
C ARG A 23 -10.65 -1.77 -36.62
N ARG A 24 -11.76 -1.07 -36.44
CA ARG A 24 -11.93 -0.12 -35.34
C ARG A 24 -11.88 -0.97 -34.09
N LEU A 25 -10.70 -1.06 -33.49
CA LEU A 25 -10.56 -1.57 -32.13
C LEU A 25 -11.54 -0.75 -31.29
N PRO A 26 -12.48 -1.37 -30.56
CA PRO A 26 -13.32 -0.63 -29.64
C PRO A 26 -12.39 0.08 -28.64
N VAL A 27 -12.27 1.40 -28.79
CA VAL A 27 -11.56 2.24 -27.85
C VAL A 27 -12.58 2.56 -26.75
N LEU A 28 -12.41 1.90 -25.61
CA LEU A 28 -13.10 2.27 -24.38
C LEU A 28 -12.54 3.63 -23.95
N ILE A 29 -13.40 4.64 -23.87
CA ILE A 29 -13.00 6.01 -23.52
C ILE A 29 -12.69 6.12 -22.01
N ASP A 30 -13.13 5.13 -21.22
CA ASP A 30 -13.21 5.27 -19.76
C ASP A 30 -12.27 4.32 -18.98
N MET A 31 -11.61 3.38 -19.64
CA MET A 31 -10.67 2.45 -19.00
C MET A 31 -9.58 2.01 -19.97
N GLU A 32 -8.30 2.13 -19.58
CA GLU A 32 -7.24 1.41 -20.29
C GLU A 32 -7.55 -0.10 -20.23
N PRO A 33 -7.58 -0.81 -21.37
CA PRO A 33 -7.76 -2.25 -21.36
C PRO A 33 -6.61 -2.86 -20.56
N LEU A 34 -6.95 -3.70 -19.57
CA LEU A 34 -5.96 -4.46 -18.81
C LEU A 34 -5.14 -5.30 -19.81
N ASP A 35 -3.89 -4.92 -20.04
CA ASP A 35 -3.00 -5.71 -20.87
C ASP A 35 -2.47 -6.88 -20.03
N ILE A 36 -3.24 -7.96 -19.98
CA ILE A 36 -2.90 -9.19 -19.21
C ILE A 36 -1.56 -9.79 -19.68
N ARG A 37 -1.04 -9.39 -20.86
CA ARG A 37 0.29 -9.79 -21.33
C ARG A 37 1.42 -9.05 -20.62
N ARG A 38 1.13 -7.92 -19.97
CA ARG A 38 2.04 -7.37 -18.97
C ARG A 38 2.01 -8.34 -17.79
N GLU A 39 3.12 -9.03 -17.56
CA GLU A 39 3.36 -9.94 -16.43
C GLU A 39 3.50 -9.19 -15.10
N ASP A 40 2.69 -8.14 -14.92
CA ASP A 40 2.71 -7.25 -13.80
C ASP A 40 1.39 -7.32 -13.02
N ILE A 41 1.29 -8.30 -12.13
CA ILE A 41 0.11 -8.47 -11.26
C ILE A 41 -0.19 -7.21 -10.43
N GLY A 42 0.83 -6.43 -10.08
CA GLY A 42 0.68 -5.20 -9.32
C GLY A 42 0.07 -4.07 -10.15
N GLY A 43 0.47 -3.93 -11.41
CA GLY A 43 -0.17 -3.03 -12.36
C GLY A 43 -1.65 -3.37 -12.56
N HIS A 44 -1.98 -4.66 -12.69
CA HIS A 44 -3.38 -5.10 -12.75
C HIS A 44 -4.15 -4.78 -11.48
N LEU A 45 -3.54 -4.97 -10.31
CA LEU A 45 -4.14 -4.61 -9.02
C LEU A 45 -4.48 -3.12 -8.96
N MET A 46 -3.52 -2.27 -9.34
CA MET A 46 -3.66 -0.81 -9.35
C MET A 46 -4.74 -0.35 -10.32
N GLU A 47 -4.75 -0.85 -11.56
CA GLU A 47 -5.79 -0.50 -12.53
C GLU A 47 -7.17 -1.01 -12.12
N TYR A 48 -7.24 -2.21 -11.55
CA TYR A 48 -8.51 -2.78 -11.12
C TYR A 48 -9.11 -2.03 -9.91
N SER A 49 -8.27 -1.57 -8.99
CA SER A 49 -8.71 -0.82 -7.80
C SER A 49 -9.49 0.46 -8.12
N LYS A 50 -9.24 1.06 -9.29
CA LYS A 50 -9.90 2.28 -9.75
C LYS A 50 -11.33 2.05 -10.23
N ARG A 51 -11.73 0.79 -10.47
CA ARG A 51 -13.01 0.46 -11.08
C ARG A 51 -14.17 0.69 -10.11
N ASP A 52 -15.23 1.30 -10.62
CA ASP A 52 -16.49 1.37 -9.90
C ASP A 52 -17.35 0.14 -10.22
N LEU A 53 -17.43 -0.77 -9.25
CA LEU A 53 -18.21 -2.01 -9.39
C LEU A 53 -19.66 -1.79 -8.99
N SER A 54 -20.61 -2.27 -9.80
CA SER A 54 -22.04 -2.24 -9.46
C SER A 54 -22.35 -2.96 -8.15
N HIS A 55 -21.62 -4.05 -7.86
CA HIS A 55 -21.73 -4.82 -6.61
C HIS A 55 -20.37 -4.89 -5.93
N GLN A 56 -20.18 -4.10 -4.87
CA GLN A 56 -18.91 -4.00 -4.16
C GLN A 56 -18.46 -5.35 -3.57
N SER A 57 -19.40 -6.19 -3.16
CA SER A 57 -19.17 -7.55 -2.66
C SER A 57 -18.52 -8.49 -3.69
N ASP A 58 -18.60 -8.16 -4.98
CA ASP A 58 -18.01 -8.97 -6.05
C ASP A 58 -16.58 -8.56 -6.40
N ALA A 59 -15.99 -7.57 -5.71
CA ALA A 59 -14.62 -7.09 -5.98
C ALA A 59 -13.58 -8.22 -6.06
N LEU A 60 -13.63 -9.16 -5.11
CA LEU A 60 -12.78 -10.34 -5.14
C LEU A 60 -13.07 -11.22 -6.35
N LYS A 61 -14.33 -11.63 -6.54
CA LYS A 61 -14.75 -12.53 -7.63
C LYS A 61 -14.34 -11.99 -8.99
N ALA A 62 -14.52 -10.69 -9.17
CA ALA A 62 -14.28 -10.01 -10.43
C ALA A 62 -12.76 -9.84 -10.72
N PHE A 63 -11.88 -9.98 -9.71
CA PHE A 63 -10.42 -10.05 -9.88
C PHE A 63 -9.86 -11.48 -9.97
N LEU A 64 -10.64 -12.52 -9.59
CA LEU A 64 -10.19 -13.93 -9.60
C LEU A 64 -9.70 -14.40 -10.98
N GLY A 65 -10.28 -13.89 -12.07
CA GLY A 65 -9.82 -14.23 -13.42
C GLY A 65 -8.36 -13.83 -13.69
N ILE A 66 -7.93 -12.68 -13.16
CA ILE A 66 -6.55 -12.20 -13.27
C ILE A 66 -5.65 -13.07 -12.40
N LEU A 67 -6.03 -13.31 -11.14
CA LEU A 67 -5.28 -14.17 -10.23
C LEU A 67 -5.09 -15.60 -10.77
N SER A 68 -6.13 -16.18 -11.37
CA SER A 68 -6.07 -17.51 -11.99
C SER A 68 -5.07 -17.54 -13.16
N TYR A 69 -5.04 -16.51 -14.00
CA TYR A 69 -4.04 -16.38 -15.06
C TYR A 69 -2.62 -16.37 -14.49
N PHE A 70 -2.35 -15.53 -13.49
CA PHE A 70 -1.01 -15.43 -12.87
C PHE A 70 -0.60 -16.68 -12.07
N LYS A 71 -1.55 -17.43 -11.51
CA LYS A 71 -1.28 -18.75 -10.92
C LYS A 71 -0.71 -19.72 -11.95
N THR A 72 -1.31 -19.79 -13.13
CA THR A 72 -0.87 -20.72 -14.19
C THR A 72 0.44 -20.33 -14.86
N LYS A 73 0.73 -19.02 -14.95
CA LYS A 73 1.86 -18.51 -15.74
C LYS A 73 3.10 -18.17 -14.93
N ASN A 74 2.92 -17.69 -13.70
CA ASN A 74 4.00 -17.08 -12.93
C ASN A 74 4.03 -17.60 -11.47
N SER A 75 3.35 -18.72 -11.19
CA SER A 75 3.27 -19.36 -9.87
C SER A 75 2.86 -18.40 -8.75
N TRP A 76 1.93 -17.47 -9.05
CA TRP A 76 1.34 -16.63 -8.02
C TRP A 76 0.20 -17.36 -7.33
N HIS A 77 0.13 -17.20 -6.02
CA HIS A 77 -1.01 -17.62 -5.23
C HIS A 77 -1.76 -16.38 -4.75
N HIS A 78 -2.85 -16.60 -4.05
CA HIS A 78 -3.50 -15.50 -3.36
C HIS A 78 -4.10 -15.95 -2.04
N PHE A 79 -4.23 -15.02 -1.11
CA PHE A 79 -5.01 -15.19 0.09
C PHE A 79 -6.04 -14.06 0.18
N LEU A 80 -7.32 -14.42 0.11
CA LEU A 80 -8.45 -13.49 0.05
C LEU A 80 -8.24 -12.35 -0.99
N GLY A 81 -7.78 -12.71 -2.19
CA GLY A 81 -7.53 -11.79 -3.29
C GLY A 81 -6.21 -11.04 -3.26
N ASN A 82 -5.44 -11.10 -2.17
CA ASN A 82 -4.10 -10.51 -2.13
C ASN A 82 -3.10 -11.45 -2.76
N PRO A 83 -2.35 -11.02 -3.79
CA PRO A 83 -1.32 -11.84 -4.41
C PRO A 83 -0.21 -12.22 -3.43
N ILE A 84 0.27 -13.46 -3.58
CA ILE A 84 1.42 -14.02 -2.87
C ILE A 84 2.40 -14.55 -3.91
N HIS A 85 3.65 -14.07 -3.87
CA HIS A 85 4.70 -14.58 -4.74
C HIS A 85 5.24 -15.90 -4.17
N ALA A 86 5.17 -17.00 -4.91
CA ALA A 86 5.59 -18.31 -4.38
C ALA A 86 7.05 -18.34 -3.91
N LYS A 87 7.96 -17.68 -4.64
CA LYS A 87 9.39 -17.70 -4.35
C LYS A 87 9.78 -16.89 -3.10
N GLU A 88 9.10 -15.76 -2.90
CA GLU A 88 9.45 -14.80 -1.84
C GLU A 88 8.54 -14.97 -0.61
N SER A 89 7.43 -15.70 -0.76
CA SER A 89 6.48 -16.06 0.31
C SER A 89 5.97 -14.87 1.13
N HIS A 90 5.84 -13.69 0.52
CA HIS A 90 5.23 -12.50 1.14
C HIS A 90 3.92 -12.09 0.45
N LEU A 91 3.05 -11.41 1.20
CA LEU A 91 1.86 -10.76 0.66
C LEU A 91 2.22 -9.41 0.02
N ILE A 92 1.54 -9.05 -1.06
CA ILE A 92 1.53 -7.66 -1.53
C ILE A 92 0.63 -6.84 -0.62
N ASN A 93 1.19 -6.28 0.47
CA ASN A 93 0.49 -5.44 1.44
C ASN A 93 1.03 -4.01 1.56
N ALA A 94 2.12 -3.69 0.86
CA ALA A 94 2.67 -2.34 0.74
C ALA A 94 2.05 -1.56 -0.43
N TRP A 95 0.75 -1.31 -0.30
CA TRP A 95 -0.02 -0.37 -1.13
C TRP A 95 -0.50 0.80 -0.28
N TYR A 96 -0.87 1.90 -0.92
CA TYR A 96 -1.48 3.07 -0.28
C TYR A 96 -2.51 3.71 -1.21
N HIS A 97 -3.41 4.51 -0.63
CA HIS A 97 -4.41 5.27 -1.35
C HIS A 97 -3.92 6.72 -1.59
N PRO A 98 -3.80 7.19 -2.85
CA PRO A 98 -3.43 8.58 -3.13
C PRO A 98 -4.43 9.59 -2.55
N GLU A 99 -5.72 9.22 -2.60
CA GLU A 99 -6.85 9.89 -1.97
C GLU A 99 -7.60 8.84 -1.14
N PRO A 100 -8.11 9.17 0.06
CA PRO A 100 -8.70 8.17 0.94
C PRO A 100 -9.84 7.38 0.28
N ALA A 101 -9.85 6.08 0.56
CA ALA A 101 -10.78 5.13 -0.01
C ALA A 101 -12.02 4.96 0.89
N THR A 102 -13.00 4.21 0.39
CA THR A 102 -14.17 3.79 1.16
C THR A 102 -14.02 2.34 1.61
N ARG A 103 -14.23 2.09 2.90
CA ARG A 103 -14.12 0.75 3.50
C ARG A 103 -15.25 -0.18 3.03
N ARG A 104 -14.90 -1.43 2.68
CA ARG A 104 -15.80 -2.57 2.38
C ARG A 104 -15.79 -3.62 3.51
N PRO A 105 -16.63 -3.47 4.55
CA PRO A 105 -16.49 -4.19 5.82
C PRO A 105 -16.57 -5.72 5.71
N GLU A 106 -17.09 -6.27 4.61
CA GLU A 106 -17.16 -7.70 4.34
C GLU A 106 -15.80 -8.35 4.05
N PHE A 107 -14.80 -7.56 3.65
CA PHE A 107 -13.42 -8.01 3.40
C PHE A 107 -12.46 -7.49 4.48
N PRO A 108 -11.30 -8.14 4.67
CA PRO A 108 -10.32 -7.70 5.68
C PRO A 108 -9.69 -6.34 5.38
N SER A 109 -9.29 -5.58 6.40
CA SER A 109 -8.69 -4.23 6.20
C SER A 109 -7.28 -4.27 5.61
N TRP A 110 -6.55 -5.37 5.84
CA TRP A 110 -5.24 -5.61 5.22
C TRP A 110 -5.31 -6.06 3.76
N SER A 111 -6.50 -6.40 3.27
CA SER A 111 -6.72 -6.73 1.86
C SER A 111 -7.09 -5.49 1.07
N TRP A 112 -6.51 -5.35 -0.12
CA TRP A 112 -6.94 -4.32 -1.07
C TRP A 112 -8.44 -4.44 -1.42
N THR A 113 -9.00 -5.66 -1.39
CA THR A 113 -10.43 -5.90 -1.65
C THR A 113 -11.32 -5.27 -0.59
N GLY A 114 -10.79 -5.00 0.60
CA GLY A 114 -11.42 -4.25 1.68
C GLY A 114 -11.65 -2.77 1.41
N TRP A 115 -11.26 -2.26 0.24
CA TRP A 115 -11.28 -0.84 -0.06
C TRP A 115 -11.80 -0.57 -1.48
N LYS A 116 -12.64 0.46 -1.59
CA LYS A 116 -13.07 1.06 -2.85
C LYS A 116 -12.31 2.37 -3.05
N GLY A 117 -11.44 2.41 -4.03
CA GLY A 117 -10.63 3.58 -4.35
C GLY A 117 -9.33 3.17 -5.02
N ALA A 118 -8.74 4.10 -5.76
CA ALA A 118 -7.46 3.88 -6.42
C ALA A 118 -6.37 3.56 -5.39
N LEU A 119 -5.56 2.53 -5.67
CA LEU A 119 -4.35 2.23 -4.89
C LEU A 119 -3.11 2.40 -5.75
N LYS A 120 -1.99 2.66 -5.08
CA LYS A 120 -0.64 2.59 -5.64
C LYS A 120 0.20 1.63 -4.81
N LEU A 121 1.07 0.89 -5.48
CA LEU A 121 2.07 0.05 -4.82
C LEU A 121 3.32 0.87 -4.53
N THR A 122 3.93 0.66 -3.36
CA THR A 122 5.20 1.30 -3.02
C THR A 122 6.38 0.34 -3.06
N SER A 123 6.15 -0.90 -2.64
CA SER A 123 7.14 -1.96 -2.66
C SER A 123 6.41 -3.28 -2.76
N ARG A 124 7.10 -4.26 -3.31
CA ARG A 124 6.62 -5.65 -3.33
C ARG A 124 7.43 -6.49 -2.36
N ASP A 125 8.68 -6.14 -2.13
CA ASP A 125 9.62 -6.86 -1.29
C ASP A 125 9.51 -6.38 0.16
N ASN A 126 8.62 -6.99 0.96
CA ASN A 126 8.46 -6.60 2.38
C ASN A 126 9.02 -7.67 3.34
N PRO A 127 10.35 -7.78 3.53
CA PRO A 127 10.98 -8.89 4.26
C PRO A 127 11.09 -8.69 5.78
N ASP A 128 10.77 -7.51 6.32
CA ASP A 128 11.11 -7.17 7.70
C ASP A 128 10.02 -7.57 8.73
N TYR A 129 9.02 -8.33 8.28
CA TYR A 129 8.00 -8.94 9.14
C TYR A 129 7.79 -10.41 8.78
N LYS A 130 7.36 -11.20 9.77
CA LYS A 130 6.89 -12.57 9.58
C LYS A 130 5.38 -12.58 9.41
N LEU A 131 4.91 -13.35 8.44
CA LEU A 131 3.50 -13.53 8.13
C LEU A 131 3.07 -14.97 8.39
N GLN A 132 1.99 -15.14 9.14
CA GLN A 132 1.32 -16.42 9.32
C GLN A 132 -0.18 -16.27 9.08
N LEU A 133 -0.77 -17.33 8.56
CA LEU A 133 -2.21 -17.44 8.34
C LEU A 133 -2.78 -18.38 9.40
N GLU A 134 -4.01 -18.15 9.85
CA GLU A 134 -4.67 -19.01 10.83
C GLU A 134 -5.81 -19.79 10.16
N THR A 135 -5.92 -21.07 10.46
CA THR A 135 -7.09 -21.88 10.09
C THR A 135 -8.25 -21.61 11.07
N LYS A 136 -9.49 -21.92 10.67
CA LYS A 136 -10.64 -21.89 11.60
C LYS A 136 -10.52 -22.87 12.77
N THR A 137 -9.58 -23.81 12.70
CA THR A 137 -9.25 -24.73 13.81
C THR A 137 -8.21 -24.15 14.77
N GLY A 138 -7.73 -22.92 14.53
CA GLY A 138 -6.72 -22.24 15.34
C GLY A 138 -5.27 -22.63 15.00
N LYS A 139 -5.03 -23.39 13.92
CA LYS A 139 -3.67 -23.75 13.51
C LYS A 139 -3.04 -22.59 12.76
N LEU A 140 -1.83 -22.19 13.18
CA LEU A 140 -1.00 -21.26 12.42
C LEU A 140 -0.26 -21.99 11.29
N VAL A 141 -0.30 -21.39 10.10
CA VAL A 141 0.25 -21.92 8.84
C VAL A 141 1.15 -20.84 8.25
N SER A 142 2.38 -21.22 7.89
CA SER A 142 3.27 -20.29 7.19
C SER A 142 2.76 -20.02 5.77
N VAL A 143 3.15 -18.90 5.16
CA VAL A 143 2.78 -18.60 3.76
C VAL A 143 3.25 -19.70 2.81
N HIS A 144 4.46 -20.23 3.05
CA HIS A 144 5.03 -21.32 2.26
C HIS A 144 4.20 -22.61 2.37
N GLU A 145 3.84 -23.02 3.59
CA GLU A 145 2.96 -24.17 3.82
C GLU A 145 1.57 -23.97 3.17
N TYR A 146 1.02 -22.75 3.24
CA TYR A 146 -0.24 -22.43 2.58
C TYR A 146 -0.16 -22.58 1.06
N ILE A 147 0.95 -22.17 0.43
CA ILE A 147 1.20 -22.35 -1.00
C ILE A 147 1.24 -23.84 -1.35
N GLU A 148 1.97 -24.66 -0.58
CA GLU A 148 2.01 -26.10 -0.83
C GLU A 148 0.62 -26.76 -0.73
N LEU A 149 -0.18 -26.34 0.26
CA LEU A 149 -1.56 -26.79 0.40
C LEU A 149 -2.44 -26.34 -0.78
N CYS A 150 -2.23 -25.14 -1.30
CA CYS A 150 -2.89 -24.66 -2.52
C CYS A 150 -2.55 -25.53 -3.75
N ASP A 151 -1.30 -25.94 -3.90
CA ASP A 151 -0.85 -26.74 -5.04
C ASP A 151 -1.38 -28.18 -4.97
N LYS A 152 -1.50 -28.73 -3.75
CA LYS A 152 -2.12 -30.03 -3.49
C LYS A 152 -3.65 -30.00 -3.49
N SER A 153 -4.27 -28.83 -3.68
CA SER A 153 -5.73 -28.64 -3.55
C SER A 153 -6.29 -29.10 -2.19
N GLN A 154 -5.53 -28.86 -1.13
CA GLN A 154 -5.81 -29.27 0.26
C GLN A 154 -5.93 -28.05 1.20
N THR A 155 -6.30 -26.89 0.66
CA THR A 155 -6.42 -25.65 1.45
C THR A 155 -7.47 -25.83 2.56
N PRO A 156 -7.06 -25.70 3.84
CA PRO A 156 -8.02 -25.77 4.92
C PRO A 156 -8.90 -24.52 4.95
N ASP A 157 -9.97 -24.60 5.73
CA ASP A 157 -10.79 -23.44 6.05
C ASP A 157 -9.95 -22.42 6.82
N MET A 158 -9.70 -21.27 6.20
CA MET A 158 -8.89 -20.19 6.75
C MET A 158 -9.75 -19.14 7.45
N GLU A 159 -9.17 -18.53 8.48
CA GLU A 159 -9.68 -17.31 9.06
C GLU A 159 -9.46 -16.10 8.15
N ARG A 160 -10.11 -14.97 8.47
CA ARG A 160 -10.02 -13.75 7.66
C ARG A 160 -9.00 -12.73 8.15
N PHE A 161 -8.28 -13.02 9.23
CA PHE A 161 -7.18 -12.19 9.71
C PHE A 161 -5.83 -12.83 9.34
N VAL A 162 -4.78 -12.02 9.39
CA VAL A 162 -3.40 -12.47 9.28
C VAL A 162 -2.64 -12.16 10.56
N GLN A 163 -1.69 -13.01 10.92
CA GLN A 163 -0.78 -12.73 12.02
C GLN A 163 0.51 -12.13 11.47
N LEU A 164 0.85 -10.94 11.95
CA LEU A 164 2.09 -10.26 11.61
C LEU A 164 2.98 -10.21 12.84
N THR A 165 4.25 -10.56 12.69
CA THR A 165 5.27 -10.35 13.72
C THR A 165 6.37 -9.47 13.18
N GLY A 166 6.63 -8.34 13.80
CA GLY A 166 7.61 -7.38 13.30
C GLY A 166 7.84 -6.24 14.27
N LYS A 167 8.64 -5.26 13.82
CA LYS A 167 8.96 -4.08 14.62
C LYS A 167 7.76 -3.14 14.72
N MET A 168 7.24 -2.95 15.92
CA MET A 168 6.16 -2.04 16.27
C MET A 168 6.69 -0.75 16.89
N ILE A 169 6.06 0.36 16.54
CA ILE A 169 6.32 1.70 17.08
C ILE A 169 4.99 2.40 17.35
N ASN A 170 4.98 3.32 18.33
CA ASN A 170 3.88 4.27 18.50
C ASN A 170 4.26 5.58 17.79
N VAL A 171 3.46 5.97 16.81
CA VAL A 171 3.72 7.14 15.97
C VAL A 171 2.78 8.25 16.34
N GLN A 172 3.34 9.40 16.70
CA GLN A 172 2.56 10.62 16.86
C GLN A 172 2.33 11.27 15.50
N PHE A 173 1.15 11.84 15.30
CA PHE A 173 0.77 12.55 14.09
C PHE A 173 0.41 13.99 14.43
N GLU A 174 0.73 14.91 13.55
CA GLU A 174 0.21 16.28 13.57
C GLU A 174 -0.48 16.61 12.25
N ARG A 175 -1.49 17.47 12.31
CA ARG A 175 -2.11 17.99 11.10
C ARG A 175 -1.33 19.21 10.63
N ILE A 176 -0.74 19.11 9.44
CA ILE A 176 -0.09 20.23 8.77
C ILE A 176 -1.04 20.77 7.71
N HIS A 177 -1.33 22.05 7.82
CA HIS A 177 -2.03 22.81 6.80
C HIS A 177 -1.02 23.41 5.83
N ARG A 178 -1.38 23.43 4.54
CA ARG A 178 -0.64 24.04 3.45
C ARG A 178 -0.40 25.50 3.84
N THR A 179 0.82 25.79 4.26
CA THR A 179 1.26 27.15 4.51
C THR A 179 1.49 27.82 3.15
N SER A 180 0.44 28.35 2.54
CA SER A 180 0.61 29.59 1.77
C SER A 180 0.83 30.68 2.81
N ASP A 181 2.10 30.92 3.18
CA ASP A 181 2.65 32.21 3.63
C ASP A 181 3.80 32.08 4.65
N THR A 182 4.97 32.52 4.17
CA THR A 182 5.97 33.39 4.82
C THR A 182 6.88 32.93 5.97
N GLN A 183 6.71 31.79 6.64
CA GLN A 183 7.71 31.37 7.67
C GLN A 183 8.74 30.33 7.18
N ILE A 184 8.37 29.40 6.30
CA ILE A 184 9.33 28.41 5.76
C ILE A 184 10.20 29.02 4.65
N ALA A 185 9.70 30.05 3.96
CA ALA A 185 10.37 30.70 2.84
C ALA A 185 11.51 31.66 3.24
N ARG A 186 11.62 32.07 4.51
CA ARG A 186 12.62 33.08 4.91
C ARG A 186 14.04 32.54 5.07
N ASN A 187 14.22 31.21 5.21
CA ASN A 187 15.53 30.62 5.52
C ASN A 187 16.06 29.62 4.50
N SER A 188 15.39 29.38 3.36
CA SER A 188 15.90 28.48 2.32
C SER A 188 16.12 29.22 1.01
N SER A 189 17.39 29.43 0.67
CA SER A 189 17.83 29.80 -0.67
C SER A 189 17.22 28.84 -1.72
N HIS A 190 16.41 29.41 -2.62
CA HIS A 190 16.11 28.92 -3.97
C HIS A 190 15.22 27.68 -4.19
N ASN A 191 14.41 27.21 -3.23
CA ASN A 191 13.25 26.35 -3.54
C ASN A 191 12.27 26.30 -2.35
N GLY A 192 11.09 26.89 -2.49
CA GLY A 192 10.07 26.87 -1.45
C GLY A 192 9.67 25.44 -1.04
N LEU A 193 9.72 25.13 0.26
CA LEU A 193 9.13 23.92 0.81
C LEU A 193 7.59 24.07 0.82
N THR A 194 6.90 23.23 0.07
CA THR A 194 5.44 23.15 0.10
C THR A 194 5.07 21.79 0.67
N LEU A 195 4.30 21.77 1.76
CA LEU A 195 3.78 20.55 2.38
C LEU A 195 2.32 20.33 1.99
N LYS A 196 1.95 19.10 1.64
CA LYS A 196 0.56 18.70 1.42
C LYS A 196 -0.26 18.83 2.70
N ASN A 197 -1.47 19.34 2.55
CA ASN A 197 -2.50 19.33 3.60
C ASN A 197 -2.75 17.90 4.06
N GLY A 198 -2.62 17.63 5.35
CA GLY A 198 -2.96 16.32 5.90
C GLY A 198 -2.26 16.04 7.21
N PHE A 199 -2.23 14.76 7.58
CA PHE A 199 -1.55 14.31 8.78
C PHE A 199 -0.13 13.86 8.43
N TRP A 200 0.82 14.30 9.23
CA TRP A 200 2.23 13.97 9.10
C TRP A 200 2.68 13.24 10.36
N ALA A 201 3.26 12.07 10.17
CA ALA A 201 3.92 11.30 11.23
C ALA A 201 5.15 12.06 11.72
N ILE A 202 5.28 12.17 13.04
CA ILE A 202 6.41 12.78 13.74
C ILE A 202 7.33 11.64 14.19
N LEU A 203 8.48 11.51 13.56
CA LEU A 203 9.42 10.40 13.78
C LEU A 203 10.78 10.95 14.18
N PRO A 204 11.21 10.81 15.45
CA PRO A 204 12.54 11.22 15.90
C PRO A 204 13.63 10.54 15.07
N PHE A 205 14.38 11.33 14.29
CA PHE A 205 15.37 10.81 13.35
C PHE A 205 16.75 10.72 14.01
N THR A 206 17.19 11.79 14.65
CA THR A 206 18.31 11.82 15.60
C THR A 206 17.83 12.47 16.90
N ASN A 207 18.72 12.71 17.86
CA ASN A 207 18.36 13.44 19.09
C ASN A 207 17.92 14.89 18.81
N ASP A 208 18.45 15.49 17.75
CA ASP A 208 18.25 16.92 17.43
C ASP A 208 17.47 17.15 16.14
N VAL A 209 17.05 16.08 15.46
CA VAL A 209 16.31 16.17 14.19
C VAL A 209 15.11 15.24 14.21
N VAL A 210 13.96 15.79 13.84
CA VAL A 210 12.70 15.07 13.66
C VAL A 210 12.41 14.95 12.18
N SER A 211 12.01 13.76 11.74
CA SER A 211 11.52 13.51 10.39
C SER A 211 9.99 13.53 10.36
N TYR A 212 9.44 14.08 9.29
CA TYR A 212 8.01 14.16 9.03
C TYR A 212 7.67 13.40 7.74
N SER A 213 6.79 12.42 7.86
CA SER A 213 6.32 11.61 6.73
C SER A 213 4.81 11.71 6.58
N PHE A 214 4.33 11.92 5.36
CA PHE A 214 2.90 12.06 5.09
C PHE A 214 2.16 10.74 5.34
N LEU A 215 1.02 10.82 6.04
CA LEU A 215 0.13 9.69 6.26
C LEU A 215 -0.81 9.53 5.05
N TYR A 216 -0.61 8.45 4.29
CA TYR A 216 -1.58 8.00 3.31
C TYR A 216 -2.68 7.23 4.02
N ARG A 217 -3.75 7.95 4.37
CA ARG A 217 -4.92 7.39 5.05
C ARG A 217 -5.68 6.45 4.12
N ASP A 218 -6.11 5.31 4.65
CA ASP A 218 -6.97 4.40 3.89
C ASP A 218 -8.45 4.84 3.91
N ASP A 219 -8.90 5.51 4.98
CA ASP A 219 -10.26 6.05 5.14
C ASP A 219 -10.22 7.54 5.58
N GLU A 220 -11.25 8.29 5.20
CA GLU A 220 -11.54 9.62 5.73
C GLU A 220 -11.97 9.61 7.21
N ALA A 221 -12.30 8.46 7.79
CA ALA A 221 -12.80 8.34 9.16
C ALA A 221 -11.83 8.78 10.28
N LEU A 222 -10.58 9.14 9.98
CA LEU A 222 -9.63 9.78 10.91
C LEU A 222 -9.96 11.27 11.15
N LYS A 223 -11.23 11.59 11.40
CA LYS A 223 -11.78 12.92 11.12
C LYS A 223 -11.57 14.01 12.18
N GLU A 224 -11.21 13.72 13.43
CA GLU A 224 -11.39 14.73 14.51
C GLU A 224 -10.34 14.75 15.63
N GLU A 225 -9.04 14.62 15.33
CA GLU A 225 -8.02 14.87 16.37
C GLU A 225 -6.96 15.88 15.91
N THR A 226 -6.78 16.93 16.73
CA THR A 226 -5.61 17.81 16.68
C THR A 226 -4.43 17.08 17.29
N GLY A 227 -3.82 16.22 16.48
CA GLY A 227 -2.72 15.36 16.86
C GLY A 227 -3.17 14.13 17.64
N PHE A 228 -2.62 12.97 17.28
CA PHE A 228 -2.99 11.67 17.82
C PHE A 228 -1.81 10.70 17.74
N THR A 229 -1.91 9.57 18.45
CA THR A 229 -0.90 8.51 18.39
C THR A 229 -1.52 7.22 17.91
N LEU A 230 -0.88 6.56 16.94
CA LEU A 230 -1.30 5.25 16.45
C LEU A 230 -0.14 4.25 16.50
N PRO A 231 -0.42 2.98 16.83
CA PRO A 231 0.55 1.91 16.64
C PRO A 231 0.83 1.73 15.14
N ALA A 232 2.07 1.40 14.81
CA ALA A 232 2.48 1.17 13.43
C ALA A 232 3.56 0.08 13.36
N MET A 233 3.47 -0.77 12.34
CA MET A 233 4.43 -1.86 12.08
C MET A 233 5.36 -1.48 10.93
N VAL A 234 6.66 -1.65 11.12
CA VAL A 234 7.63 -1.55 10.03
C VAL A 234 7.50 -2.78 9.14
N LEU A 235 7.03 -2.59 7.90
CA LEU A 235 6.95 -3.68 6.92
C LEU A 235 8.27 -3.85 6.18
N GLU A 236 8.98 -2.74 5.99
CA GLU A 236 10.22 -2.67 5.24
C GLU A 236 11.05 -1.48 5.71
N THR A 237 12.33 -1.69 5.95
CA THR A 237 13.32 -0.68 6.33
C THR A 237 13.94 0.03 5.14
N GLY A 238 13.87 -0.57 3.95
CA GLY A 238 14.45 -0.07 2.71
C GLY A 238 15.94 -0.34 2.55
N ILE A 239 16.57 -1.15 3.43
CA ILE A 239 17.99 -1.52 3.30
C ILE A 239 18.18 -2.45 2.11
N HIS A 240 17.33 -3.48 2.05
CA HIS A 240 17.45 -4.59 1.11
C HIS A 240 16.61 -4.42 -0.15
N SER A 241 15.69 -3.46 -0.17
CA SER A 241 14.87 -3.23 -1.35
C SER A 241 15.60 -2.43 -2.42
N GLN A 242 15.26 -2.74 -3.66
CA GLN A 242 15.79 -2.06 -4.85
C GLN A 242 15.44 -0.58 -4.86
N ASN A 243 14.28 -0.21 -4.29
CA ASN A 243 13.77 1.15 -4.30
C ASN A 243 14.24 1.98 -3.09
N HIS A 244 14.88 1.33 -2.11
CA HIS A 244 15.33 1.96 -0.87
C HIS A 244 14.23 2.79 -0.19
N ILE A 245 13.05 2.20 0.00
CA ILE A 245 11.91 2.86 0.64
C ILE A 245 11.66 2.18 1.98
N THR A 246 11.57 2.96 3.05
CA THR A 246 11.01 2.48 4.30
C THR A 246 9.48 2.55 4.23
N VAL A 247 8.82 1.45 4.54
CA VAL A 247 7.36 1.29 4.54
C VAL A 247 6.90 0.95 5.95
N VAL A 248 5.96 1.75 6.47
CA VAL A 248 5.38 1.53 7.80
C VAL A 248 3.86 1.44 7.67
N LEU A 249 3.28 0.34 8.14
CA LEU A 249 1.85 0.11 8.21
C LEU A 249 1.27 0.77 9.46
N VAL A 250 0.33 1.69 9.28
CA VAL A 250 -0.34 2.38 10.39
C VAL A 250 -1.61 1.64 10.76
N LEU A 251 -1.80 1.42 12.06
CA LEU A 251 -2.80 0.52 12.60
C LEU A 251 -3.69 1.23 13.61
N ARG A 252 -4.90 0.72 13.77
CA ARG A 252 -5.80 1.08 14.86
C ARG A 252 -6.18 -0.18 15.62
N LYS A 253 -5.99 -0.17 16.94
CA LYS A 253 -6.42 -1.26 17.80
C LYS A 253 -7.94 -1.26 17.91
N LYS A 254 -8.56 -2.43 17.75
CA LYS A 254 -10.01 -2.64 17.88
C LYS A 254 -10.25 -3.95 18.59
N ASN A 255 -10.67 -3.87 19.85
CA ASN A 255 -10.71 -5.01 20.77
C ASN A 255 -9.31 -5.67 20.89
N ASN A 256 -9.21 -6.96 20.54
CA ASN A 256 -7.97 -7.74 20.58
C ASN A 256 -7.24 -7.81 19.22
N ASP A 257 -7.82 -7.23 18.17
CA ASP A 257 -7.25 -7.22 16.83
C ASP A 257 -6.84 -5.80 16.42
N TYR A 258 -6.17 -5.69 15.28
CA TYR A 258 -5.82 -4.43 14.64
C TYR A 258 -6.54 -4.31 13.29
N GLU A 259 -6.86 -3.08 12.91
CA GLU A 259 -7.28 -2.71 11.57
C GLU A 259 -6.22 -1.79 10.96
N ARG A 260 -5.92 -2.00 9.69
CA ARG A 260 -5.10 -1.10 8.89
C ARG A 260 -5.86 0.22 8.65
N VAL A 261 -5.18 1.35 8.82
CA VAL A 261 -5.77 2.69 8.63
C VAL A 261 -4.92 3.62 7.75
N GLY A 262 -3.71 3.22 7.40
CA GLY A 262 -2.90 3.94 6.43
C GLY A 262 -1.50 3.38 6.29
N LEU A 263 -0.69 4.10 5.52
CA LEU A 263 0.70 3.78 5.27
C LEU A 263 1.57 5.03 5.38
N LEU A 264 2.76 4.87 5.95
CA LEU A 264 3.85 5.82 5.81
C LEU A 264 4.82 5.31 4.77
N ARG A 265 5.30 6.24 3.94
CA ARG A 265 6.33 5.99 2.95
C ARG A 265 7.46 6.98 3.17
N MET A 266 8.68 6.47 3.34
CA MET A 266 9.86 7.29 3.52
C MET A 266 10.96 6.84 2.56
N GLY A 267 11.40 7.73 1.66
CA GLY A 267 12.58 7.46 0.84
C GLY A 267 13.84 7.36 1.71
N ASN A 268 14.77 6.48 1.36
CA ASN A 268 16.01 6.37 2.11
C ASN A 268 16.88 7.62 1.90
N ALA A 269 17.05 8.36 3.00
CA ALA A 269 17.92 9.51 3.18
C ALA A 269 19.29 9.44 2.49
N THR A 270 19.89 8.25 2.40
CA THR A 270 21.29 8.08 1.98
C THR A 270 21.48 7.82 0.48
N LYS A 271 20.41 7.56 -0.29
CA LYS A 271 20.45 7.33 -1.74
C LYS A 271 19.18 7.85 -2.42
N PRO A 272 19.02 9.18 -2.58
CA PRO A 272 17.83 9.77 -3.18
C PRO A 272 17.66 9.47 -4.69
N GLU A 273 18.71 8.99 -5.37
CA GLU A 273 18.74 8.85 -6.84
C GLU A 273 18.53 7.42 -7.37
N ALA A 274 18.36 6.44 -6.49
CA ALA A 274 18.28 5.02 -6.89
C ALA A 274 16.82 4.56 -6.99
N GLY A 275 16.17 4.90 -8.11
CA GLY A 275 14.87 4.34 -8.48
C GLY A 275 14.34 4.90 -9.79
N ASP A 276 13.71 4.04 -10.58
CA ASP A 276 13.01 4.42 -11.81
C ASP A 276 12.03 5.57 -11.52
N LYS A 277 12.23 6.71 -12.17
CA LYS A 277 11.59 8.00 -11.83
C LYS A 277 10.06 7.98 -11.99
N SER A 278 9.51 6.96 -12.63
CA SER A 278 8.07 6.81 -12.90
C SER A 278 7.23 6.49 -11.64
N TRP A 279 7.81 5.86 -10.61
CA TRP A 279 7.09 5.49 -9.37
C TRP A 279 7.24 6.51 -8.23
N ILE A 280 8.09 7.53 -8.42
CA ILE A 280 8.50 8.48 -7.37
C ILE A 280 7.69 9.79 -7.41
N SER A 281 7.10 10.16 -8.54
CA SER A 281 6.48 11.49 -8.74
C SER A 281 5.27 11.78 -7.86
N ASP A 282 4.64 10.75 -7.30
CA ASP A 282 3.33 10.87 -6.66
C ASP A 282 3.37 10.73 -5.14
N VAL A 283 4.57 10.74 -4.55
CA VAL A 283 4.76 10.60 -3.11
C VAL A 283 5.28 11.89 -2.50
N GLU A 284 4.68 12.27 -1.38
CA GLU A 284 5.13 13.39 -0.57
C GLU A 284 6.54 13.13 -0.04
N THR A 285 7.41 14.12 -0.24
CA THR A 285 8.80 14.03 0.20
C THR A 285 8.85 14.11 1.73
N VAL A 286 9.63 13.22 2.35
CA VAL A 286 9.94 13.32 3.78
C VAL A 286 10.70 14.60 4.03
N VAL A 287 10.28 15.35 5.04
CA VAL A 287 10.96 16.59 5.45
C VAL A 287 11.48 16.46 6.87
N TYR A 288 12.46 17.27 7.20
CA TYR A 288 13.18 17.21 8.45
C TYR A 288 13.11 18.56 9.14
N LYS A 289 12.98 18.55 10.47
CA LYS A 289 13.00 19.73 11.31
C LYS A 289 14.09 19.56 12.37
N ASP A 290 15.03 20.49 12.41
CA ASP A 290 16.09 20.47 13.42
C ASP A 290 15.64 21.10 14.75
N ALA A 291 16.51 21.02 15.77
CA ALA A 291 16.28 21.58 17.10
C ALA A 291 16.07 23.11 17.12
N SER A 292 16.54 23.82 16.09
CA SER A 292 16.29 25.26 15.93
C SER A 292 14.93 25.57 15.28
N GLY A 293 14.23 24.53 14.83
CA GLY A 293 12.94 24.62 14.14
C GLY A 293 13.06 24.84 12.63
N HIS A 294 14.25 24.73 12.05
CA HIS A 294 14.47 24.90 10.61
C HIS A 294 14.06 23.64 9.84
N TRP A 295 13.36 23.85 8.73
CA TRP A 295 12.87 22.77 7.87
C TRP A 295 13.80 22.51 6.68
N SER A 296 14.01 21.24 6.34
CA SER A 296 14.82 20.81 5.21
C SER A 296 14.19 19.61 4.48
N LYS A 297 14.39 19.52 3.16
CA LYS A 297 14.11 18.30 2.38
C LYS A 297 15.29 17.32 2.41
N HIS A 298 16.46 17.78 2.82
CA HIS A 298 17.68 16.99 2.85
C HIS A 298 17.76 16.28 4.19
N ALA A 299 17.84 14.96 4.12
CA ALA A 299 18.02 14.14 5.29
C ALA A 299 19.43 14.32 5.87
N PRO A 300 19.57 14.39 7.21
CA PRO A 300 20.87 14.27 7.84
C PRO A 300 21.50 12.91 7.52
N ILE A 301 22.84 12.87 7.43
CA ILE A 301 23.57 11.60 7.28
C ILE A 301 23.48 10.84 8.60
N CYS A 302 22.62 9.82 8.64
CA CYS A 302 22.43 8.95 9.79
C CYS A 302 22.26 7.51 9.34
N LYS A 303 23.04 6.59 9.92
CA LYS A 303 22.87 5.15 9.69
C LYS A 303 21.51 4.71 10.21
N LEU A 304 20.89 3.73 9.55
CA LEU A 304 19.54 3.28 9.88
C LEU A 304 19.44 2.80 11.34
N GLU A 305 20.39 1.99 11.80
CA GLU A 305 20.45 1.48 13.18
C GLU A 305 20.64 2.58 14.22
N ARG A 306 20.95 3.81 13.79
CA ARG A 306 21.08 4.99 14.65
C ARG A 306 19.82 5.86 14.67
N ARG A 307 18.82 5.58 13.80
CA ARG A 307 17.56 6.32 13.80
C ARG A 307 16.80 6.06 15.10
N VAL A 308 16.46 7.13 15.80
CA VAL A 308 15.89 7.06 17.16
C VAL A 308 14.57 6.31 17.15
N TRP A 309 13.68 6.61 16.21
CA TRP A 309 12.37 5.95 16.09
C TRP A 309 12.49 4.43 15.85
N LEU A 310 13.50 3.97 15.11
CA LEU A 310 13.66 2.53 14.83
C LEU A 310 14.32 1.80 16.01
N LYS A 311 15.22 2.45 16.74
CA LYS A 311 15.80 1.88 17.97
C LYS A 311 14.75 1.64 19.06
N ALA A 312 13.75 2.52 19.13
CA ALA A 312 12.63 2.39 20.06
C ALA A 312 11.62 1.30 19.64
N ALA A 313 11.81 0.66 18.49
CA ALA A 313 10.87 -0.33 17.98
C ALA A 313 11.06 -1.69 18.66
N GLU A 314 9.96 -2.21 19.20
CA GLU A 314 9.90 -3.53 19.85
C GLU A 314 9.38 -4.58 18.88
N GLU A 315 9.80 -5.82 19.02
CA GLU A 315 9.21 -6.90 18.23
C GLU A 315 7.89 -7.34 18.88
N GLU A 316 6.79 -7.27 18.13
CA GLU A 316 5.48 -7.69 18.61
C GLU A 316 4.77 -8.56 17.56
N THR A 317 3.85 -9.39 18.03
CA THR A 317 2.94 -10.19 17.21
C THR A 317 1.52 -9.64 17.33
N ILE A 318 0.90 -9.33 16.19
CA ILE A 318 -0.46 -8.81 16.11
C ILE A 318 -1.34 -9.65 15.19
N ARG A 319 -2.65 -9.64 15.47
CA ARG A 319 -3.68 -10.11 14.53
C ARG A 319 -4.26 -8.91 13.79
N LEU A 320 -4.16 -8.94 12.47
CA LEU A 320 -4.64 -7.89 11.58
C LEU A 320 -5.88 -8.38 10.84
N ARG A 321 -7.00 -7.70 11.07
CA ARG A 321 -8.33 -8.03 10.51
C ARG A 321 -8.65 -7.21 9.27
#